data_AF-A0A6G6X120-F1
#
_entry.id   AF-A0A6G6X120-F1
#
_cell.length_a   1.000
_cell.length_b   1.000
_cell.length_c   1.000
_cell.angle_alpha   90.00
_cell.angle_beta   90.00
_cell.angle_gamma   90.00
#
_symmetry.space_group_name_H-M   'P 1'
#
loop_
_entity.id
_entity.type
_entity.pdbx_description
1 polymer ?
#
loop_
_entity_poly.entity_id
_entity_poly.type
_entity_poly.pdbx_seq_one_letter_code
_entity_poly.pdbx_strand_id
1 'polypeptide(L)'
;MAAKRDLRLAALKESSAAFASSLDRELDRSEAEWRAWPRDGAYFAAFDDSQSPIGIAGCWIQPGPDPVAHLISMWVAPSARRAGVDWYWVSLPPAQDQVTRLARLAASGSRSERGIFPISMKA
;
A
#
# COMPACT_ATOMS: atom_id res chain seq x y z
N MET A 1 8.15 5.14 11.08
CA MET A 1 7.45 4.07 11.83
C MET A 1 6.00 4.45 12.14
N ALA A 2 5.74 5.58 12.82
CA ALA A 2 4.38 6.04 13.16
C ALA A 2 3.43 6.08 11.95
N ALA A 3 3.79 6.83 10.88
CA ALA A 3 2.94 6.96 9.69
C ALA A 3 2.48 5.63 9.06
N LYS A 4 3.34 4.60 9.01
CA LYS A 4 2.98 3.27 8.48
C LYS A 4 1.92 2.58 9.33
N ARG A 5 2.11 2.57 10.66
CA ARG A 5 1.15 1.99 11.60
C ARG A 5 -0.18 2.75 11.56
N ASP A 6 -0.12 4.07 11.61
CA ASP A 6 -1.30 4.93 11.70
C ASP A 6 -2.17 4.81 10.44
N LEU A 7 -1.57 4.89 9.25
CA LEU A 7 -2.25 4.69 7.99
C LEU A 7 -2.91 3.31 7.90
N ARG A 8 -2.19 2.27 8.33
CA ARG A 8 -2.69 0.90 8.27
C ARG A 8 -3.88 0.68 9.20
N LEU A 9 -3.82 1.20 10.43
CA LEU A 9 -4.93 1.13 11.38
C LEU A 9 -6.13 1.96 10.92
N ALA A 10 -5.90 3.15 10.33
CA ALA A 10 -6.96 3.96 9.74
C ALA A 10 -7.67 3.22 8.59
N ALA A 11 -6.88 2.57 7.72
CA ALA A 11 -7.41 1.79 6.61
C ALA A 11 -8.23 0.57 7.07
N LEU A 12 -7.77 -0.16 8.09
CA LEU A 12 -8.49 -1.31 8.66
C LEU A 12 -9.75 -0.91 9.41
N LYS A 13 -9.75 0.26 10.05
CA LYS A 13 -10.93 0.81 10.72
C LYS A 13 -12.05 1.13 9.73
N GLU A 14 -11.70 1.65 8.54
CA GLU A 14 -12.69 2.00 7.52
C GLU A 14 -13.08 0.81 6.63
N SER A 15 -12.10 0.01 6.20
CA SER A 15 -12.28 -0.98 5.13
C SER A 15 -11.54 -2.30 5.42
N SER A 16 -11.72 -2.89 6.60
CA SER A 16 -11.05 -4.15 6.97
C SER A 16 -11.15 -5.26 5.91
N ALA A 17 -12.29 -5.37 5.22
CA ALA A 17 -12.52 -6.36 4.16
C ALA A 17 -11.62 -6.19 2.91
N ALA A 18 -10.99 -5.03 2.72
CA ALA A 18 -10.01 -4.79 1.65
C ALA A 18 -8.59 -5.28 2.02
N PHE A 19 -8.43 -5.85 3.22
CA PHE A 19 -7.17 -6.31 3.76
C PHE A 19 -7.27 -7.76 4.22
N ALA A 20 -6.19 -8.52 4.03
CA ALA A 20 -6.06 -9.86 4.61
C ALA A 20 -5.71 -9.81 6.12
N SER A 21 -6.38 -8.93 6.88
CA SER A 21 -6.14 -8.68 8.30
C SER A 21 -7.33 -7.95 8.94
N SER A 22 -7.34 -7.82 10.26
CA SER A 22 -8.38 -7.11 11.01
C SER A 22 -7.79 -6.00 11.89
N LEU A 23 -8.61 -5.02 12.26
CA LEU A 23 -8.18 -3.93 13.16
C LEU A 23 -7.67 -4.49 14.50
N ASP A 24 -8.43 -5.38 15.14
CA ASP A 24 -8.08 -5.96 16.44
C ASP A 24 -6.72 -6.68 16.39
N ARG A 25 -6.51 -7.51 15.36
CA ARG A 25 -5.24 -8.22 15.15
C ARG A 25 -4.05 -7.26 15.01
N GLU A 26 -4.25 -6.13 14.34
CA GLU A 26 -3.15 -5.18 14.10
C GLU A 26 -2.93 -4.22 15.27
N LEU A 27 -3.93 -3.98 16.11
CA LEU A 27 -3.78 -3.26 17.38
C LEU A 27 -2.89 -4.03 18.36
N ASP A 28 -2.97 -5.35 18.38
CA ASP A 28 -2.19 -6.23 19.26
C ASP A 28 -0.72 -6.40 18.81
N ARG A 29 -0.34 -5.95 17.61
CA ARG A 29 1.05 -6.04 17.15
C ARG A 29 1.97 -5.17 17.99
N SER A 30 3.04 -5.79 18.47
CA SER A 30 4.17 -5.11 19.11
C SER A 30 4.91 -4.19 18.14
N GLU A 31 5.69 -3.26 18.69
CA GLU A 31 6.53 -2.37 17.88
C GLU A 31 7.54 -3.16 17.03
N ALA A 32 8.12 -4.23 17.57
CA ALA A 32 9.06 -5.08 16.84
C ALA A 32 8.41 -5.74 15.63
N GLU A 33 7.18 -6.23 15.77
CA GLU A 33 6.41 -6.79 14.65
C GLU A 33 6.07 -5.72 13.61
N TRP A 34 5.72 -4.50 14.05
CA TRP A 34 5.52 -3.37 13.15
C TRP A 34 6.80 -3.00 12.39
N ARG A 35 7.98 -3.09 13.01
CA ARG A 35 9.27 -2.81 12.35
C ARG A 35 9.60 -3.88 11.33
N ALA A 36 9.37 -5.14 11.66
CA ALA A 36 9.64 -6.29 10.79
C ALA A 36 8.61 -6.47 9.65
N TRP A 37 7.47 -5.79 9.72
CA TRP A 37 6.43 -5.88 8.70
C TRP A 37 6.55 -4.77 7.65
N PRO A 38 6.36 -5.04 6.35
CA PRO A 38 6.15 -6.36 5.74
C PRO A 38 7.44 -7.19 5.73
N ARG A 39 7.30 -8.53 5.82
CA ARG A 39 8.46 -9.44 5.72
C ARG A 39 8.85 -9.70 4.26
N ASP A 40 7.87 -10.02 3.42
CA ASP A 40 8.09 -10.47 2.03
C ASP A 40 7.49 -9.48 1.00
N GLY A 41 7.63 -8.18 1.27
CA GLY A 41 6.93 -7.17 0.49
C GLY A 41 7.37 -5.75 0.78
N ALA A 42 6.63 -4.80 0.23
CA ALA A 42 6.83 -3.38 0.47
C ALA A 42 5.50 -2.69 0.76
N TYR A 43 5.59 -1.54 1.45
CA TYR A 43 4.46 -0.64 1.66
C TYR A 43 4.84 0.78 1.22
N PHE A 44 3.85 1.47 0.66
CA PHE A 44 3.95 2.82 0.14
C PHE A 44 2.97 3.70 0.88
N ALA A 45 3.35 4.95 1.12
CA ALA A 45 2.49 5.94 1.73
C ALA A 45 2.21 7.05 0.72
N ALA A 46 0.95 7.40 0.55
CA ALA A 46 0.58 8.61 -0.15
C ALA A 46 0.64 9.79 0.81
N PHE A 47 1.10 10.93 0.31
CA PHE A 47 1.13 12.18 1.06
C PHE A 47 0.45 13.26 0.25
N ASP A 48 -0.23 14.17 0.92
CA ASP A 48 -0.75 15.39 0.29
C ASP A 48 0.36 16.47 0.18
N ASP A 49 -0.01 17.62 -0.39
CA ASP A 49 0.91 18.75 -0.56
C ASP A 49 1.48 19.27 0.78
N SER A 50 0.78 19.04 1.90
CA SER A 50 1.23 19.39 3.25
C SER A 50 2.17 18.35 3.87
N GLN A 51 2.53 17.29 3.14
CA GLN A 51 3.29 16.14 3.63
C GLN A 51 2.54 15.35 4.71
N SER A 52 1.21 15.43 4.74
CA SER A 52 0.39 14.61 5.62
C SER A 52 0.10 13.26 4.97
N PRO A 53 0.27 12.12 5.69
CA PRO A 53 0.01 10.81 5.12
C PRO A 53 -1.49 10.58 4.90
N ILE A 54 -1.89 10.34 3.66
CA ILE A 54 -3.30 10.22 3.23
C ILE A 54 -3.63 8.90 2.54
N GLY A 55 -2.69 7.96 2.42
CA GLY A 55 -2.99 6.65 1.86
C GLY A 55 -1.87 5.64 2.05
N ILE A 56 -2.21 4.38 1.85
CA ILE A 56 -1.30 3.25 1.96
C ILE A 56 -1.52 2.26 0.81
N ALA A 57 -0.44 1.72 0.24
CA ALA A 57 -0.49 0.60 -0.68
C ALA A 57 0.53 -0.45 -0.24
N GLY A 58 0.18 -1.73 -0.34
CA GLY A 58 1.04 -2.84 0.05
C GLY A 58 1.18 -3.84 -1.09
N CYS A 59 2.40 -4.30 -1.33
CA CYS A 59 2.66 -5.38 -2.28
C CYS A 59 3.34 -6.58 -1.60
N TRP A 60 3.11 -7.75 -2.16
CA TRP A 60 3.92 -8.95 -1.94
C TRP A 60 4.90 -9.10 -3.10
N ILE A 61 6.16 -9.41 -2.80
CA ILE A 61 7.18 -9.62 -3.83
C ILE A 61 7.36 -11.12 -4.03
N GLN A 62 6.95 -11.59 -5.20
CA GLN A 62 7.23 -12.95 -5.64
C GLN A 62 8.71 -13.07 -6.00
N PRO A 63 9.48 -13.94 -5.33
CA PRO A 63 10.90 -14.13 -5.65
C PRO A 63 11.07 -14.88 -6.98
N GLY A 64 12.18 -14.61 -7.66
CA GLY A 64 12.53 -15.22 -8.94
C GLY A 64 13.67 -14.45 -9.63
N PRO A 65 14.14 -14.92 -10.80
CA PRO A 65 15.12 -14.19 -11.61
C PRO A 65 14.61 -12.82 -12.04
N ASP A 66 13.28 -12.71 -12.26
CA ASP A 66 12.55 -11.47 -12.51
C ASP A 66 11.45 -11.30 -11.44
N PRO A 67 11.75 -10.67 -10.28
CA PRO A 67 10.81 -10.58 -9.17
C PRO A 67 9.55 -9.79 -9.56
N VAL A 68 8.37 -10.28 -9.17
CA VAL A 68 7.09 -9.62 -9.49
C VAL A 68 6.45 -9.06 -8.23
N ALA A 69 6.10 -7.78 -8.24
CA ALA A 69 5.35 -7.15 -7.16
C ALA A 69 3.84 -7.28 -7.42
N HIS A 70 3.15 -8.02 -6.55
CA HIS A 70 1.70 -8.16 -6.57
C HIS A 70 1.08 -7.15 -5.60
N LEU A 71 0.23 -6.25 -6.10
CA LEU A 71 -0.53 -5.35 -5.23
C LEU A 71 -1.56 -6.16 -4.42
N ILE A 72 -1.40 -6.20 -3.10
CA ILE A 72 -2.24 -7.00 -2.20
C ILE A 72 -3.21 -6.18 -1.37
N SER A 73 -2.97 -4.87 -1.23
CA SER A 73 -3.88 -3.98 -0.53
C SER A 73 -3.61 -2.53 -0.87
N MET A 74 -4.64 -1.69 -0.85
CA MET A 74 -4.50 -0.26 -1.03
C MET A 74 -5.70 0.49 -0.44
N TRP A 75 -5.42 1.67 0.09
CA TRP A 75 -6.41 2.56 0.69
C TRP A 75 -5.95 4.01 0.58
N VAL A 76 -6.91 4.89 0.33
CA VAL A 76 -6.74 6.36 0.41
C VAL A 76 -7.79 6.88 1.37
N ALA A 77 -7.39 7.81 2.23
CA ALA A 77 -8.26 8.50 3.17
C ALA A 77 -9.50 9.03 2.44
N PRO A 78 -10.71 8.83 2.98
CA PRO A 78 -11.94 9.24 2.29
C PRO A 78 -11.94 10.70 1.83
N SER A 79 -11.33 11.60 2.60
CA SER A 79 -11.19 13.03 2.29
C SER A 79 -10.28 13.34 1.09
N ALA A 80 -9.39 12.41 0.72
CA ALA A 80 -8.41 12.60 -0.36
C ALA A 80 -8.75 11.82 -1.65
N ARG A 81 -9.89 11.10 -1.69
CA ARG A 81 -10.31 10.36 -2.89
C ARG A 81 -10.77 11.32 -3.98
N ARG A 82 -10.53 10.96 -5.26
CA ARG A 82 -10.86 11.77 -6.45
C ARG A 82 -10.10 13.10 -6.60
N ALA A 83 -9.11 13.36 -5.74
CA ALA A 83 -8.27 14.54 -5.82
C ALA A 83 -7.01 14.36 -6.70
N GLY A 84 -6.72 13.12 -7.12
CA GLY A 84 -5.39 12.76 -7.63
C GLY A 84 -4.40 12.72 -6.47
N VAL A 85 -3.68 11.61 -6.30
CA VAL A 85 -2.81 11.42 -5.13
C VAL A 85 -1.43 11.00 -5.58
N ASP A 86 -0.42 11.70 -5.07
CA ASP A 86 0.98 11.33 -5.24
C ASP A 86 1.48 10.42 -4.13
N TRP A 87 2.28 9.43 -4.55
CA TRP A 87 2.72 8.34 -3.70
C TRP A 87 4.22 8.42 -3.46
N TYR A 88 4.61 8.33 -2.19
CA TYR A 88 6.00 8.34 -1.75
C TYR A 88 6.38 7.00 -1.10
N TRP A 89 7.67 6.71 -1.12
CA TRP A 89 8.23 5.40 -0.80
C TRP A 89 8.58 5.30 0.68
N VAL A 90 8.22 4.18 1.29
CA VAL A 90 8.61 3.87 2.68
C VAL A 90 9.25 2.46 2.70
N SER A 91 10.52 2.40 2.26
CA SER A 91 11.47 1.24 2.15
C SER A 91 11.77 0.67 0.73
N LEU A 92 12.94 0.00 0.57
CA LEU A 92 13.94 -0.11 -0.55
C LEU A 92 13.55 -0.72 -1.95
N PRO A 93 14.34 -0.53 -3.05
CA PRO A 93 14.02 -0.83 -4.49
C PRO A 93 14.48 -2.22 -5.04
N PRO A 94 14.10 -2.67 -6.28
CA PRO A 94 13.54 -1.90 -7.42
C PRO A 94 12.22 -2.46 -8.03
N ALA A 95 11.11 -1.72 -7.85
CA ALA A 95 9.88 -1.86 -8.66
C ALA A 95 9.17 -0.50 -8.80
N GLN A 96 9.96 0.56 -8.96
CA GLN A 96 9.58 1.96 -8.69
C GLN A 96 8.48 2.49 -9.61
N ASP A 97 8.47 2.13 -10.89
CA ASP A 97 7.60 2.80 -11.85
C ASP A 97 6.14 2.26 -11.84
N GLN A 98 5.99 0.94 -11.67
CA GLN A 98 4.71 0.28 -11.91
C GLN A 98 3.71 0.41 -10.75
N VAL A 99 4.20 0.36 -9.51
CA VAL A 99 3.32 0.46 -8.32
C VAL A 99 2.78 1.88 -8.15
N THR A 100 3.61 2.91 -8.36
CA THR A 100 3.16 4.31 -8.34
C THR A 100 2.14 4.58 -9.43
N ARG A 101 2.30 3.98 -10.62
CA ARG A 101 1.33 4.12 -11.71
C ARG A 101 -0.02 3.49 -11.38
N LEU A 102 -0.04 2.29 -10.80
CA LEU A 102 -1.28 1.63 -10.36
C LEU A 102 -1.96 2.38 -9.20
N ALA A 103 -1.18 2.88 -8.25
CA ALA A 103 -1.71 3.64 -7.13
C ALA A 103 -2.32 4.98 -7.57
N ARG A 104 -1.75 5.64 -8.59
CA ARG A 104 -2.36 6.81 -9.25
C ARG A 104 -3.66 6.48 -9.99
N LEU A 105 -3.70 5.37 -10.74
CA LEU A 105 -4.89 4.94 -11.49
C LEU A 105 -6.07 4.55 -10.59
N ALA A 106 -5.80 3.96 -9.43
CA ALA A 106 -6.86 3.58 -8.51
C ALA A 106 -7.35 4.77 -7.66
N ALA A 107 -6.50 5.77 -7.40
CA ALA A 107 -6.91 7.03 -6.76
C ALA A 107 -7.83 7.90 -7.64
N SER A 108 -7.77 7.75 -8.97
CA SER A 108 -8.62 8.49 -9.92
C SER A 108 -10.02 7.88 -10.14
N GLY A 109 -10.37 6.78 -9.47
CA GLY A 109 -11.76 6.34 -9.32
C GLY A 109 -12.28 5.30 -10.34
N SER A 110 -11.41 4.48 -10.93
CA SER A 110 -11.84 3.27 -11.65
C SER A 110 -12.35 2.21 -10.66
N ARG A 111 -13.67 2.11 -10.51
CA ARG A 111 -14.38 1.19 -9.61
C ARG A 111 -14.57 -0.19 -10.25
N SER A 112 -13.51 -1.01 -10.27
CA SER A 112 -13.50 -2.47 -10.51
C SER A 112 -12.04 -2.79 -10.88
N GLU A 113 -11.34 -3.80 -10.37
CA GLU A 113 -11.71 -5.21 -10.28
C GLU A 113 -10.81 -5.86 -9.19
N ARG A 114 -11.33 -6.89 -8.52
CA ARG A 114 -10.51 -7.85 -7.77
C ARG A 114 -9.71 -8.66 -8.79
N GLY A 115 -8.67 -8.06 -9.37
CA GLY A 115 -7.78 -8.68 -10.33
C GLY A 115 -6.37 -8.71 -9.77
N ILE A 116 -5.80 -9.90 -9.63
CA ILE A 116 -4.34 -10.07 -9.56
C ILE A 116 -3.83 -9.56 -10.91
N PHE A 117 -3.22 -8.38 -10.96
CA PHE A 117 -2.59 -7.87 -12.18
C PHE A 117 -1.17 -8.44 -12.23
N PRO A 118 -0.86 -9.40 -13.12
CA PRO A 118 0.52 -9.81 -13.33
C PRO A 118 1.28 -8.65 -13.97
N ILE A 119 2.22 -8.07 -13.24
CA ILE A 119 3.12 -7.04 -13.75
C ILE A 119 4.40 -7.74 -14.20
N SER A 120 4.61 -7.85 -15.50
CA SER A 120 5.86 -8.35 -16.06
C SER A 120 6.91 -7.24 -16.03
N MET A 121 8.02 -7.48 -15.33
CA MET A 121 9.22 -6.67 -15.44
C MET A 121 9.86 -6.96 -16.80
N LYS A 122 10.02 -5.94 -17.64
CA LYS A 122 11.03 -5.98 -18.70
C LYS A 122 12.22 -5.16 -18.23
N ALA A 123 13.38 -5.82 -18.31
CA ALA A 123 14.71 -5.31 -17.98
C ALA A 123 15.08 -4.03 -18.74
#